data_AF-A0A6I1J843-F1
#
_entry.id   AF-A0A6I1J843-F1
#
_cell.length_a   1.000
_cell.length_b   1.000
_cell.length_c   1.000
_cell.angle_alpha   90.00
_cell.angle_beta   90.00
_cell.angle_gamma   90.00
#
_symmetry.space_group_name_H-M   'P 1'
#
loop_
_entity.id
_entity.type
_entity.pdbx_description
1 polymer ?
#
loop_
_entity_poly.entity_id
_entity_poly.type
_entity_poly.pdbx_seq_one_letter_code
_entity_poly.pdbx_strand_id
1 'polypeptide(L)'
;MLTSIDSVTQVDAHTIRIKTKAPNPLLVENLTNIFMMSKAWSEKNNALDPQNIRERQENGATRNAMGTGPFTLVSREPDVRTVMRQFPGYWGKGQFPMQVTELVVVPIQQDATRIAALLSGEVDVVHDVPVQDIARLQQSQGIRVTTGPENRVIFLGFNVGDAELKSSDIKGKNPFADVRVRNAINIAVNREAITRVVMRGQGQPIGYIGSPFISGYSAELAAIPRFDPAAANRALDEAGYPRRAAEGNTRFSVTLQCTNNRYVSDENICQAVVAM
;
A
#
# COMPACT_ATOMS: atom_id res chain seq x y z
N MET A 1 -4.02 12.50 -11.04
CA MET A 1 -2.74 12.87 -11.70
C MET A 1 -2.98 13.60 -13.01
N LEU A 2 -3.72 13.04 -13.99
CA LEU A 2 -3.95 13.69 -15.29
C LEU A 2 -5.07 14.75 -15.32
N THR A 3 -5.88 14.85 -14.27
CA THR A 3 -7.05 15.76 -14.22
C THR A 3 -6.71 17.25 -14.36
N SER A 4 -5.47 17.62 -14.02
CA SER A 4 -4.93 18.98 -14.16
C SER A 4 -4.48 19.32 -15.59
N ILE A 5 -4.31 18.32 -16.45
CA ILE A 5 -3.91 18.51 -17.85
C ILE A 5 -5.14 18.94 -18.66
N ASP A 6 -4.98 20.01 -19.42
CA ASP A 6 -5.96 20.55 -20.37
C ASP A 6 -5.77 19.88 -21.75
N SER A 7 -4.54 19.89 -22.26
CA SER A 7 -4.21 19.27 -23.55
C SER A 7 -2.77 18.78 -23.61
N VAL A 8 -2.53 17.77 -24.44
CA VAL A 8 -1.18 17.32 -24.82
C VAL A 8 -1.06 17.43 -26.34
N THR A 9 -0.06 18.17 -26.82
CA THR A 9 0.14 18.42 -28.25
C THR A 9 1.53 17.96 -28.65
N GLN A 10 1.61 17.14 -29.70
CA GLN A 10 2.89 16.84 -30.34
C GLN A 10 3.39 18.11 -31.05
N VAL A 11 4.56 18.60 -30.68
CA VAL A 11 5.21 19.74 -31.35
C VAL A 11 6.07 19.23 -32.50
N ASP A 12 6.83 18.16 -32.25
CA ASP A 12 7.63 17.45 -33.25
C ASP A 12 7.85 15.97 -32.84
N ALA A 13 8.79 15.27 -33.48
CA ALA A 13 9.07 13.86 -33.21
C ALA A 13 9.59 13.55 -31.79
N HIS A 14 10.21 14.50 -31.10
CA HIS A 14 10.82 14.33 -29.78
C HIS A 14 10.32 15.34 -28.74
N THR A 15 9.41 16.24 -29.12
CA THR A 15 8.88 17.28 -28.25
C THR A 15 7.36 17.18 -28.12
N ILE A 16 6.88 17.11 -26.88
CA ILE A 16 5.46 17.29 -26.54
C ILE A 16 5.27 18.55 -25.71
N ARG A 17 4.13 19.20 -25.89
CA ARG A 17 3.66 20.31 -25.05
C ARG A 17 2.47 19.85 -24.22
N ILE A 18 2.60 19.96 -22.91
CA ILE A 18 1.51 19.69 -21.96
C ILE A 18 1.00 21.03 -21.44
N LYS A 19 -0.26 21.35 -21.75
CA LYS A 19 -0.96 22.52 -21.19
C LYS A 19 -1.76 22.06 -19.98
N THR A 20 -1.63 22.76 -18.86
CA THR A 20 -2.45 22.52 -17.66
C THR A 20 -3.60 23.52 -17.56
N LYS A 21 -4.68 23.15 -16.86
CA LYS A 21 -5.86 23.99 -16.64
C LYS A 21 -5.57 25.18 -15.70
N ALA A 22 -4.58 25.02 -14.82
CA ALA A 22 -4.07 26.01 -13.88
C ALA A 22 -2.59 25.67 -13.58
N PRO A 23 -1.81 26.56 -12.93
CA PRO A 23 -0.46 26.21 -12.48
C PRO A 23 -0.45 24.91 -11.67
N ASN A 24 0.36 23.93 -12.08
CA ASN A 24 0.55 22.66 -11.38
C ASN A 24 2.04 22.42 -11.14
N PRO A 25 2.58 22.81 -9.97
CA PRO A 25 4.01 22.63 -9.67
C PRO A 25 4.41 21.16 -9.53
N LEU A 26 3.45 20.25 -9.29
CA LEU A 26 3.70 18.81 -9.13
C LEU A 26 3.64 18.04 -10.45
N LEU A 27 3.54 18.72 -11.60
CA LEU A 27 3.35 18.04 -12.88
C LEU A 27 4.50 17.07 -13.16
N VAL A 28 5.74 17.48 -12.95
CA VAL A 28 6.94 16.69 -13.29
C VAL A 28 6.97 15.40 -12.46
N GLU A 29 6.71 15.49 -11.15
CA GLU A 29 6.62 14.34 -10.25
C GLU A 29 5.48 13.41 -10.66
N ASN A 30 4.34 13.96 -11.05
CA ASN A 30 3.19 13.17 -11.51
C ASN A 30 3.47 12.44 -12.83
N LEU A 31 4.28 13.01 -13.74
CA LEU A 31 4.64 12.37 -15.00
C LEU A 31 5.46 11.09 -14.79
N THR A 32 6.20 10.98 -13.67
CA THR A 32 6.95 9.75 -13.34
C THR A 32 6.06 8.53 -13.07
N ASN A 33 4.77 8.75 -12.78
CA ASN A 33 3.77 7.71 -12.54
C ASN A 33 2.91 7.38 -13.77
N ILE A 34 3.32 7.84 -14.96
CA ILE A 34 2.67 7.51 -16.23
C ILE A 34 3.49 6.43 -16.92
N PHE A 35 3.04 5.18 -16.82
CA PHE A 35 3.69 4.05 -17.49
C PHE A 35 3.32 4.04 -18.98
N MET A 36 4.23 4.52 -19.82
CA MET A 36 3.99 4.70 -21.26
C MET A 36 4.06 3.38 -22.02
N MET A 37 3.16 3.22 -22.99
CA MET A 37 3.11 2.11 -23.93
C MET A 37 3.00 2.63 -25.37
N SER A 38 3.41 1.81 -26.34
CA SER A 38 3.23 2.12 -27.76
C SER A 38 1.75 2.26 -28.11
N LYS A 39 1.35 3.44 -28.61
CA LYS A 39 -0.03 3.71 -29.05
C LYS A 39 -0.50 2.70 -30.11
N ALA A 40 0.29 2.49 -31.16
CA ALA A 40 -0.06 1.58 -32.25
C ALA A 40 -0.23 0.13 -31.75
N TRP A 41 0.57 -0.28 -30.78
CA TRP A 41 0.40 -1.58 -30.14
C TRP A 41 -0.88 -1.64 -29.32
N SER A 42 -1.15 -0.61 -28.50
CA SER A 42 -2.35 -0.56 -27.67
C SER A 42 -3.63 -0.58 -28.51
N GLU A 43 -3.68 0.18 -29.62
CA GLU A 43 -4.78 0.16 -30.59
C GLU A 43 -4.98 -1.23 -31.19
N LYS A 44 -3.90 -1.85 -31.69
CA LYS A 44 -3.95 -3.19 -32.29
C LYS A 44 -4.41 -4.29 -31.31
N ASN A 45 -4.14 -4.10 -30.02
CA ASN A 45 -4.38 -5.11 -28.98
C ASN A 45 -5.56 -4.77 -28.05
N ASN A 46 -6.43 -3.83 -28.46
CA ASN A 46 -7.59 -3.38 -27.68
C ASN A 46 -7.25 -2.92 -26.25
N ALA A 47 -6.08 -2.30 -26.06
CA ALA A 47 -5.53 -1.92 -24.76
C ALA A 47 -5.53 -0.39 -24.55
N LEU A 48 -6.50 0.31 -25.12
CA LEU A 48 -6.72 1.74 -24.88
C LEU A 48 -7.48 1.99 -23.58
N ASP A 49 -8.37 1.07 -23.22
CA ASP A 49 -9.18 1.13 -22.02
C ASP A 49 -8.70 0.10 -20.98
N PRO A 50 -8.94 0.33 -19.67
CA PRO A 50 -8.71 -0.68 -18.65
C PRO A 50 -9.52 -1.95 -18.90
N GLN A 51 -9.00 -3.11 -18.49
CA GLN A 51 -9.75 -4.36 -18.52
C GLN A 51 -11.04 -4.26 -17.69
N ASN A 52 -12.11 -4.91 -18.14
CA ASN A 52 -13.36 -4.99 -17.38
C ASN A 52 -13.36 -6.26 -16.51
N ILE A 53 -12.91 -6.11 -15.27
CA ILE A 53 -12.81 -7.22 -14.30
C ILE A 53 -14.19 -7.80 -13.97
N ARG A 54 -15.25 -6.96 -13.93
CA ARG A 54 -16.62 -7.41 -13.58
C ARG A 54 -17.19 -8.35 -14.63
N GLU A 55 -16.94 -8.05 -15.90
CA GLU A 55 -17.37 -8.87 -17.04
C GLU A 55 -16.35 -9.93 -17.42
N ARG A 56 -15.24 -10.04 -16.68
CA ARG A 56 -14.12 -10.95 -16.97
C ARG A 56 -13.56 -10.76 -18.38
N GLN A 57 -13.61 -9.54 -18.89
CA GLN A 57 -13.10 -9.18 -20.20
C GLN A 57 -11.65 -8.71 -20.07
N GLU A 58 -10.72 -9.54 -20.54
CA GLU A 58 -9.32 -9.17 -20.69
C GLU A 58 -9.09 -8.35 -21.96
N ASN A 59 -8.00 -7.59 -21.99
CA ASN A 59 -7.47 -7.02 -23.22
C ASN A 59 -6.02 -7.45 -23.43
N GLY A 60 -5.38 -7.03 -24.53
CA GLY A 60 -4.01 -7.44 -24.80
C GLY A 60 -3.00 -7.04 -23.72
N ALA A 61 -3.27 -5.95 -22.96
CA ALA A 61 -2.41 -5.51 -21.87
C ALA A 61 -2.57 -6.34 -20.57
N THR A 62 -3.58 -7.20 -20.47
CA THR A 62 -3.72 -8.10 -19.31
C THR A 62 -2.55 -9.07 -19.18
N ARG A 63 -1.99 -9.51 -20.32
CA ARG A 63 -0.93 -10.54 -20.39
C ARG A 63 0.33 -10.10 -21.11
N ASN A 64 0.31 -8.92 -21.73
CA ASN A 64 1.41 -8.42 -22.53
C ASN A 64 1.67 -6.94 -22.21
N ALA A 65 2.87 -6.46 -22.53
CA ALA A 65 3.21 -5.05 -22.42
C ALA A 65 4.22 -4.70 -23.52
N MET A 66 4.16 -3.47 -24.02
CA MET A 66 5.11 -2.91 -24.98
C MET A 66 5.60 -1.55 -24.50
N GLY A 67 6.51 -1.59 -23.52
CA GLY A 67 7.21 -0.43 -22.98
C GLY A 67 8.63 -0.28 -23.55
N THR A 68 9.42 0.60 -22.92
CA THR A 68 10.81 0.91 -23.32
C THR A 68 11.85 0.55 -22.24
N GLY A 69 11.44 -0.27 -21.26
CA GLY A 69 12.23 -0.63 -20.09
C GLY A 69 13.38 -1.62 -20.35
N PRO A 70 14.17 -1.94 -19.31
CA PRO A 70 15.33 -2.81 -19.41
C PRO A 70 15.00 -4.31 -19.57
N PHE A 71 13.74 -4.71 -19.42
CA PHE A 71 13.28 -6.09 -19.58
C PHE A 71 12.05 -6.15 -20.50
N THR A 72 12.00 -7.19 -21.31
CA THR A 72 10.87 -7.58 -22.16
C THR A 72 10.05 -8.65 -21.44
N LEU A 73 8.73 -8.47 -21.40
CA LEU A 73 7.81 -9.49 -20.91
C LEU A 73 7.79 -10.69 -21.86
N VAL A 74 8.10 -11.89 -21.34
CA VAL A 74 8.12 -13.14 -22.10
C VAL A 74 6.81 -13.90 -21.92
N SER A 75 6.33 -13.99 -20.68
CA SER A 75 5.03 -14.60 -20.39
C SER A 75 4.44 -14.03 -19.11
N ARG A 76 3.11 -13.96 -19.07
CA ARG A 76 2.34 -13.64 -17.87
C ARG A 76 1.15 -14.57 -17.72
N GLU A 77 1.21 -15.35 -16.66
CA GLU A 77 0.14 -16.21 -16.19
C GLU A 77 -0.31 -15.62 -14.84
N PRO A 78 -1.43 -14.87 -14.80
CA PRO A 78 -1.95 -14.30 -13.55
C PRO A 78 -2.02 -15.36 -12.45
N ASP A 79 -1.60 -14.97 -11.25
CA ASP A 79 -1.54 -15.84 -10.05
C ASP A 79 -0.62 -17.07 -10.16
N VAL A 80 0.15 -17.24 -11.24
CA VAL A 80 1.07 -18.37 -11.43
C VAL A 80 2.51 -17.90 -11.58
N ARG A 81 2.81 -17.09 -12.61
CA ARG A 81 4.18 -16.61 -12.86
C ARG A 81 4.22 -15.47 -13.86
N THR A 82 5.25 -14.63 -13.77
CA THR A 82 5.60 -13.64 -14.78
C THR A 82 7.08 -13.78 -15.11
N VAL A 83 7.40 -14.03 -16.38
CA VAL A 83 8.76 -14.19 -16.86
C VAL A 83 9.11 -12.99 -17.72
N MET A 84 10.22 -12.34 -17.41
CA MET A 84 10.76 -11.22 -18.16
C MET A 84 12.23 -11.48 -18.47
N ARG A 85 12.69 -11.12 -19.67
CA ARG A 85 14.10 -11.24 -20.07
C ARG A 85 14.69 -9.88 -20.30
N GLN A 86 15.97 -9.74 -20.00
CA GLN A 86 16.71 -8.53 -20.27
C GLN A 86 16.54 -8.12 -21.75
N PHE A 87 16.30 -6.83 -22.00
CA PHE A 87 16.23 -6.27 -23.33
C PHE A 87 17.61 -5.77 -23.77
N PRO A 88 18.28 -6.45 -24.73
CA PRO A 88 19.61 -6.03 -25.18
C PRO A 88 19.61 -4.72 -25.96
N GLY A 89 18.46 -4.14 -26.32
CA GLY A 89 18.38 -2.84 -26.97
C GLY A 89 18.13 -1.68 -26.00
N TYR A 90 18.16 -1.91 -24.67
CA TYR A 90 17.79 -0.90 -23.70
C TYR A 90 18.66 0.36 -23.83
N TRP A 91 18.01 1.50 -23.99
CA TRP A 91 18.66 2.80 -24.22
C TRP A 91 19.46 3.30 -23.00
N GLY A 92 19.07 2.90 -21.79
CA GLY A 92 19.74 3.27 -20.54
C GLY A 92 20.91 2.37 -20.15
N LYS A 93 21.47 1.58 -21.09
CA LYS A 93 22.63 0.72 -20.82
C LYS A 93 23.80 1.52 -20.23
N GLY A 94 24.46 0.94 -19.23
CA GLY A 94 25.60 1.55 -18.55
C GLY A 94 25.24 2.52 -17.42
N GLN A 95 23.98 2.94 -17.30
CA GLN A 95 23.52 3.80 -16.18
C GLN A 95 23.26 3.00 -14.90
N PHE A 96 22.91 1.72 -15.04
CA PHE A 96 22.61 0.82 -13.92
C PHE A 96 23.22 -0.57 -14.16
N PRO A 97 23.46 -1.36 -13.09
CA PRO A 97 23.85 -2.76 -13.21
C PRO A 97 22.81 -3.56 -13.99
N MET A 98 23.26 -4.32 -14.98
CA MET A 98 22.43 -5.07 -15.93
C MET A 98 22.94 -6.51 -16.03
N GLN A 99 23.27 -7.15 -14.90
CA GLN A 99 23.80 -8.52 -14.86
C GLN A 99 22.71 -9.60 -14.82
N VAL A 100 21.47 -9.23 -14.51
CA VAL A 100 20.34 -10.16 -14.47
C VAL A 100 19.76 -10.34 -15.87
N THR A 101 19.76 -11.57 -16.37
CA THR A 101 19.32 -11.91 -17.74
C THR A 101 17.84 -12.30 -17.82
N GLU A 102 17.30 -12.88 -16.74
CA GLU A 102 15.90 -13.30 -16.63
C GLU A 102 15.37 -12.98 -15.22
N LEU A 103 14.14 -12.49 -15.15
CA LEU A 103 13.39 -12.26 -13.93
C LEU A 103 12.16 -13.15 -13.96
N VAL A 104 12.04 -14.05 -12.99
CA VAL A 104 10.87 -14.90 -12.80
C VAL A 104 10.19 -14.47 -11.50
N VAL A 105 9.02 -13.88 -11.61
CA VAL A 105 8.21 -13.45 -10.47
C VAL A 105 7.13 -14.50 -10.23
N VAL A 106 7.20 -15.17 -9.07
CA VAL A 106 6.25 -16.21 -8.65
C VAL A 106 5.48 -15.71 -7.42
N PRO A 107 4.14 -15.61 -7.48
CA PRO A 107 3.33 -15.28 -6.32
C PRO A 107 3.25 -16.50 -5.39
N ILE A 108 3.86 -16.39 -4.20
CA ILE A 108 3.75 -17.39 -3.12
C ILE A 108 3.04 -16.73 -1.94
N GLN A 109 1.74 -16.98 -1.82
CA GLN A 109 0.89 -16.31 -0.82
C GLN A 109 1.24 -16.71 0.62
N GLN A 110 1.49 -18.00 0.84
CA GLN A 110 1.76 -18.53 2.18
C GLN A 110 3.19 -18.19 2.63
N ASP A 111 3.29 -17.47 3.75
CA ASP A 111 4.55 -17.01 4.34
C ASP A 111 5.57 -18.14 4.54
N ALA A 112 5.14 -19.25 5.17
CA ALA A 112 6.02 -20.38 5.44
C ALA A 112 6.58 -21.01 4.15
N THR A 113 5.74 -21.14 3.12
CA THR A 113 6.15 -21.67 1.80
C THR A 113 7.15 -20.73 1.13
N ARG A 114 6.92 -19.42 1.18
CA ARG A 114 7.80 -18.40 0.59
C ARG A 114 9.17 -18.40 1.26
N ILE A 115 9.21 -18.55 2.58
CA ILE A 115 10.47 -18.64 3.31
C ILE A 115 11.20 -19.97 3.07
N ALA A 116 10.47 -21.09 2.98
CA ALA A 116 11.05 -22.37 2.61
C ALA A 116 11.70 -22.34 1.21
N ALA A 117 11.02 -21.73 0.23
CA ALA A 117 11.54 -21.55 -1.13
C ALA A 117 12.82 -20.72 -1.16
N LEU A 118 12.93 -19.68 -0.31
CA LEU A 118 14.17 -18.91 -0.17
C LEU A 118 15.31 -19.75 0.40
N LEU A 119 15.02 -20.53 1.45
CA LEU A 119 16.03 -21.36 2.13
C LEU A 119 16.50 -22.54 1.30
N SER A 120 15.64 -23.09 0.42
CA SER A 120 16.00 -24.16 -0.51
C SER A 120 16.76 -23.64 -1.74
N GLY A 121 16.77 -22.33 -1.98
CA GLY A 121 17.30 -21.71 -3.20
C GLY A 121 16.37 -21.81 -4.41
N GLU A 122 15.09 -22.13 -4.20
CA GLU A 122 14.06 -22.08 -5.26
C GLU A 122 13.77 -20.65 -5.71
N VAL A 123 13.90 -19.66 -4.80
CA VAL A 123 13.83 -18.23 -5.11
C VAL A 123 15.03 -17.48 -4.55
N ASP A 124 15.52 -16.48 -5.29
CA ASP A 124 16.67 -15.68 -4.89
C ASP A 124 16.32 -14.51 -3.96
N VAL A 125 15.08 -14.01 -4.05
CA VAL A 125 14.63 -12.79 -3.36
C VAL A 125 13.21 -12.95 -2.83
N VAL A 126 13.01 -12.56 -1.57
CA VAL A 126 11.69 -12.39 -0.94
C VAL A 126 11.56 -10.95 -0.46
N HIS A 127 10.52 -10.24 -0.91
CA HIS A 127 10.26 -8.85 -0.52
C HIS A 127 9.54 -8.76 0.85
N ASP A 128 8.42 -9.46 1.00
CA ASP A 128 7.59 -9.40 2.20
C ASP A 128 8.00 -10.51 3.18
N VAL A 129 9.08 -10.27 3.93
CA VAL A 129 9.57 -11.22 4.94
C VAL A 129 8.69 -11.12 6.21
N PRO A 130 8.14 -12.24 6.70
CA PRO A 130 7.39 -12.24 7.97
C PRO A 130 8.29 -11.85 9.14
N VAL A 131 7.82 -10.96 10.02
CA VAL A 131 8.65 -10.38 11.10
C VAL A 131 9.24 -11.43 12.04
N GLN A 132 8.56 -12.56 12.24
CA GLN A 132 9.02 -13.66 13.09
C GLN A 132 10.22 -14.42 12.50
N ASP A 133 10.42 -14.39 11.18
CA ASP A 133 11.47 -15.14 10.50
C ASP A 133 12.77 -14.34 10.33
N ILE A 134 12.74 -13.03 10.53
CA ILE A 134 13.89 -12.13 10.31
C ILE A 134 15.14 -12.60 11.04
N ALA A 135 15.06 -12.85 12.35
CA ALA A 135 16.22 -13.24 13.15
C ALA A 135 16.83 -14.57 12.70
N ARG A 136 15.98 -15.53 12.30
CA ARG A 136 16.41 -16.84 11.78
C ARG A 136 17.07 -16.70 10.40
N LEU A 137 16.51 -15.87 9.53
CA LEU A 137 17.07 -15.62 8.19
C LEU A 137 18.40 -14.88 8.26
N GLN A 138 18.58 -13.94 9.19
CA GLN A 138 19.86 -13.27 9.43
C GLN A 138 20.99 -14.21 9.85
N GLN A 139 20.65 -15.34 10.47
CA GLN A 139 21.60 -16.38 10.88
C GLN A 139 21.79 -17.46 9.80
N SER A 140 20.99 -17.44 8.74
CA SER A 140 21.04 -18.45 7.68
C SER A 140 22.16 -18.15 6.70
N GLN A 141 23.00 -19.15 6.42
CA GLN A 141 24.11 -19.01 5.49
C GLN A 141 23.61 -18.64 4.09
N GLY A 142 24.27 -17.68 3.44
CA GLY A 142 23.94 -17.25 2.08
C GLY A 142 22.73 -16.30 1.99
N ILE A 143 22.04 -16.01 3.09
CA ILE A 143 20.91 -15.09 3.11
C ILE A 143 21.33 -13.75 3.71
N ARG A 144 20.98 -12.67 3.01
CA ARG A 144 21.10 -11.31 3.52
C ARG A 144 19.72 -10.73 3.73
N VAL A 145 19.40 -10.38 4.97
CA VAL A 145 18.18 -9.62 5.29
C VAL A 145 18.51 -8.13 5.30
N THR A 146 17.75 -7.34 4.53
CA THR A 146 17.84 -5.89 4.54
C THR A 146 16.53 -5.32 5.09
N THR A 147 16.63 -4.47 6.10
CA THR A 147 15.49 -3.76 6.68
C THR A 147 15.68 -2.27 6.53
N GLY A 148 14.58 -1.54 6.39
CA GLY A 148 14.57 -0.10 6.27
C GLY A 148 13.14 0.43 6.28
N PRO A 149 12.95 1.74 6.47
CA PRO A 149 11.61 2.31 6.43
C PRO A 149 11.05 2.21 4.99
N GLU A 150 9.78 1.88 4.87
CA GLU A 150 9.05 1.91 3.60
C GLU A 150 8.27 3.23 3.51
N ASN A 151 8.06 3.76 2.29
CA ASN A 151 7.19 4.93 2.08
C ASN A 151 5.69 4.65 2.38
N ARG A 152 5.34 3.42 2.71
CA ARG A 152 3.97 3.00 2.99
C ARG A 152 3.60 3.31 4.44
N VAL A 153 2.56 4.11 4.63
CA VAL A 153 1.94 4.35 5.93
C VAL A 153 0.68 3.51 6.05
N ILE A 154 0.62 2.66 7.08
CA ILE A 154 -0.58 1.88 7.42
C ILE A 154 -1.41 2.67 8.42
N PHE A 155 -2.70 2.88 8.13
CA PHE A 155 -3.59 3.68 8.95
C PHE A 155 -5.01 3.13 8.97
N LEU A 156 -5.77 3.49 10.02
CA LEU A 156 -7.20 3.20 10.10
C LEU A 156 -7.97 4.31 9.38
N GLY A 157 -8.65 3.96 8.29
CA GLY A 157 -9.55 4.87 7.59
C GLY A 157 -10.91 4.94 8.27
N PHE A 158 -11.44 6.15 8.47
CA PHE A 158 -12.78 6.37 9.00
C PHE A 158 -13.71 6.83 7.88
N ASN A 159 -14.85 6.14 7.73
CA ASN A 159 -15.93 6.67 6.90
C ASN A 159 -16.66 7.78 7.67
N VAL A 160 -16.32 9.03 7.38
CA VAL A 160 -16.90 10.21 8.02
C VAL A 160 -18.03 10.85 7.19
N GLY A 161 -18.18 10.43 5.92
CA GLY A 161 -19.06 11.09 4.96
C GLY A 161 -20.49 10.57 4.94
N ASP A 162 -20.70 9.31 5.33
CA ASP A 162 -22.04 8.73 5.38
C ASP A 162 -22.85 9.33 6.54
N ALA A 163 -24.12 9.67 6.28
CA ALA A 163 -25.04 10.16 7.31
C ALA A 163 -25.30 9.11 8.41
N GLU A 164 -25.38 7.84 8.01
CA GLU A 164 -25.51 6.69 8.90
C GLU A 164 -24.42 5.67 8.60
N LEU A 165 -23.69 5.25 9.64
CA LEU A 165 -22.65 4.26 9.50
C LEU A 165 -23.26 2.85 9.53
N LYS A 166 -23.44 2.25 8.35
CA LYS A 166 -24.07 0.91 8.22
C LYS A 166 -23.39 -0.19 9.02
N SER A 167 -22.08 -0.07 9.25
CA SER A 167 -21.30 -1.02 10.03
C SER A 167 -21.43 -0.83 11.55
N SER A 168 -22.21 0.14 12.02
CA SER A 168 -22.44 0.39 13.44
C SER A 168 -23.78 -0.16 13.95
N ASP A 169 -23.81 -0.48 15.24
CA ASP A 169 -25.06 -0.74 15.96
C ASP A 169 -25.88 0.52 16.24
N ILE A 170 -25.28 1.71 16.16
CA ILE A 170 -26.00 2.99 16.30
C ILE A 170 -26.77 3.26 15.01
N LYS A 171 -28.09 3.33 15.10
CA LYS A 171 -29.00 3.59 13.98
C LYS A 171 -29.25 5.08 13.75
N GLY A 172 -29.36 5.46 12.47
CA GLY A 172 -29.62 6.83 12.04
C GLY A 172 -28.49 7.83 12.31
N LYS A 173 -27.28 7.39 12.70
CA LYS A 173 -26.15 8.25 13.00
C LYS A 173 -24.82 7.61 12.58
N ASN A 174 -23.85 8.43 12.23
CA ASN A 174 -22.46 8.01 12.03
C ASN A 174 -21.59 8.46 13.23
N PRO A 175 -21.10 7.54 14.09
CA PRO A 175 -20.21 7.89 15.18
C PRO A 175 -18.91 8.53 14.72
N PHE A 176 -18.39 8.15 13.55
CA PHE A 176 -17.15 8.69 13.01
C PHE A 176 -17.28 10.09 12.43
N ALA A 177 -18.49 10.62 12.21
CA ALA A 177 -18.67 12.02 11.82
C ALA A 177 -18.22 12.98 12.94
N ASP A 178 -18.35 12.58 14.21
CA ASP A 178 -17.85 13.33 15.36
C ASP A 178 -16.33 13.18 15.49
N VAL A 179 -15.60 14.29 15.35
CA VAL A 179 -14.14 14.31 15.48
C VAL A 179 -13.66 13.85 16.86
N ARG A 180 -14.46 14.04 17.91
CA ARG A 180 -14.13 13.61 19.28
C ARG A 180 -14.05 12.09 19.39
N VAL A 181 -14.92 11.37 18.67
CA VAL A 181 -14.89 9.90 18.59
C VAL A 181 -13.61 9.43 17.89
N ARG A 182 -13.24 10.05 16.76
CA ARG A 182 -12.01 9.69 16.04
C ARG A 182 -10.75 9.98 16.87
N ASN A 183 -10.73 11.10 17.59
CA ASN A 183 -9.63 11.44 18.49
C ASN A 183 -9.53 10.47 19.67
N ALA A 184 -10.66 10.05 20.25
CA ALA A 184 -10.67 9.04 21.29
C ALA A 184 -10.08 7.71 20.80
N ILE A 185 -10.48 7.24 19.61
CA ILE A 185 -9.91 6.04 19.00
C ILE A 185 -8.41 6.21 18.72
N ASN A 186 -7.99 7.38 18.23
CA ASN A 186 -6.58 7.67 17.96
C ASN A 186 -5.70 7.53 19.21
N ILE A 187 -6.21 7.93 20.39
CA ILE A 187 -5.54 7.81 21.69
C ILE A 187 -5.62 6.38 22.25
N ALA A 188 -6.70 5.65 21.98
CA ALA A 188 -6.91 4.28 22.44
C ALA A 188 -6.06 3.24 21.68
N VAL A 189 -5.48 3.57 20.53
CA VAL A 189 -4.61 2.62 19.81
C VAL A 189 -3.17 2.70 20.33
N ASN A 190 -2.72 1.63 20.98
CA ASN A 190 -1.35 1.50 21.48
C ASN A 190 -0.37 1.12 20.35
N ARG A 191 0.09 2.13 19.61
CA ARG A 191 1.04 1.94 18.50
C ARG A 191 2.38 1.36 18.93
N GLU A 192 2.86 1.74 20.11
CA GLU A 192 4.13 1.22 20.65
C GLU A 192 4.04 -0.29 20.95
N ALA A 193 2.92 -0.74 21.53
CA ALA A 193 2.68 -2.16 21.76
C ALA A 193 2.55 -2.93 20.44
N ILE A 194 1.87 -2.39 19.44
CA ILE A 194 1.80 -3.00 18.09
C ILE A 194 3.20 -3.14 17.52
N THR A 195 4.00 -2.07 17.50
CA THR A 195 5.37 -2.11 16.97
C THR A 195 6.23 -3.12 17.72
N ARG A 196 6.21 -3.12 19.06
CA ARG A 196 7.07 -3.99 19.86
C ARG A 196 6.67 -5.46 19.81
N VAL A 197 5.37 -5.74 19.96
CA VAL A 197 4.86 -7.11 20.17
C VAL A 197 4.47 -7.75 18.84
N VAL A 198 3.58 -7.11 18.09
CA VAL A 198 3.05 -7.66 16.83
C VAL A 198 4.14 -7.62 15.76
N MET A 199 4.77 -6.46 15.60
CA MET A 199 5.77 -6.25 14.55
C MET A 199 7.20 -6.62 14.96
N ARG A 200 7.43 -7.04 16.21
CA ARG A 200 8.77 -7.41 16.71
C ARG A 200 9.84 -6.33 16.47
N GLY A 201 9.45 -5.07 16.66
CA GLY A 201 10.28 -3.89 16.42
C GLY A 201 10.32 -3.42 14.96
N GLN A 202 9.67 -4.11 14.03
CA GLN A 202 9.63 -3.75 12.61
C GLN A 202 8.48 -2.80 12.30
N GLY A 203 8.70 -1.51 12.49
CA GLY A 203 7.72 -0.51 12.10
C GLY A 203 7.98 0.79 12.83
N GLN A 204 7.56 1.88 12.20
CA GLN A 204 7.73 3.21 12.75
C GLN A 204 6.35 3.85 12.94
N PRO A 205 5.89 3.99 14.20
CA PRO A 205 4.69 4.76 14.48
C PRO A 205 4.80 6.20 13.94
N ILE A 206 3.72 6.70 13.34
CA ILE A 206 3.68 8.05 12.77
C ILE A 206 2.29 8.68 12.89
N GLY A 207 2.26 10.00 13.10
CA GLY A 207 1.04 10.78 13.32
C GLY A 207 0.25 11.14 12.06
N TYR A 208 0.85 11.03 10.88
CA TYR A 208 0.19 11.36 9.62
C TYR A 208 0.75 10.58 8.42
N ILE A 209 0.08 10.70 7.27
CA ILE A 209 0.48 10.07 6.01
C ILE A 209 1.65 10.86 5.39
N GLY A 210 2.85 10.67 5.92
CA GLY A 210 4.07 11.25 5.35
C GLY A 210 5.34 10.61 5.89
N SER A 211 6.03 9.87 5.05
CA SER A 211 7.31 9.23 5.38
C SER A 211 8.45 10.26 5.53
N PRO A 212 9.49 10.00 6.35
CA PRO A 212 10.70 10.82 6.40
C PRO A 212 11.40 11.02 5.04
N PHE A 213 11.10 10.19 4.04
CA PHE A 213 11.70 10.25 2.71
C PHE A 213 10.94 11.12 1.70
N ILE A 214 9.79 11.68 2.06
CA ILE A 214 9.00 12.51 1.13
C ILE A 214 9.22 14.01 1.41
N SER A 215 9.30 14.79 0.34
CA SER A 215 9.28 16.25 0.43
C SER A 215 8.01 16.72 1.15
N GLY A 216 8.16 17.63 2.11
CA GLY A 216 7.06 18.09 2.97
C GLY A 216 6.92 17.30 4.27
N TYR A 217 7.86 16.41 4.60
CA TYR A 217 7.91 15.79 5.91
C TYR A 217 8.05 16.82 7.04
N SER A 218 7.27 16.67 8.12
CA SER A 218 7.37 17.46 9.34
C SER A 218 7.40 16.54 10.55
N ALA A 219 8.51 16.59 11.30
CA ALA A 219 8.67 15.83 12.54
C ALA A 219 7.65 16.24 13.61
N GLU A 220 7.23 17.51 13.61
CA GLU A 220 6.18 18.02 14.50
C GLU A 220 4.83 17.37 14.19
N LEU A 221 4.43 17.35 12.92
CA LEU A 221 3.19 16.70 12.49
C LEU A 221 3.25 15.17 12.63
N ALA A 222 4.46 14.60 12.62
CA ALA A 222 4.69 13.17 12.81
C ALA A 222 4.44 12.70 14.24
N ALA A 223 4.31 13.62 15.21
CA ALA A 223 4.04 13.27 16.60
C ALA A 223 2.75 12.45 16.74
N ILE A 224 2.81 11.38 17.53
CA ILE A 224 1.66 10.55 17.86
C ILE A 224 1.14 10.90 19.25
N PRO A 225 -0.19 10.83 19.50
CA PRO A 225 -0.70 10.95 20.86
C PRO A 225 -0.16 9.81 21.73
N ARG A 226 0.10 10.10 23.00
CA ARG A 226 0.40 9.06 24.00
C ARG A 226 -0.82 8.16 24.16
N PHE A 227 -0.59 6.86 24.24
CA PHE A 227 -1.63 5.89 24.56
C PHE A 227 -2.21 6.16 25.96
N ASP A 228 -3.52 6.48 26.02
CA ASP A 228 -4.25 6.77 27.25
C ASP A 228 -5.72 6.32 27.16
N PRO A 229 -6.02 5.05 27.51
CA PRO A 229 -7.38 4.53 27.51
C PRO A 229 -8.33 5.29 28.44
N ALA A 230 -7.84 5.88 29.53
CA ALA A 230 -8.68 6.62 30.46
C ALA A 230 -9.16 7.93 29.82
N ALA A 231 -8.25 8.66 29.16
CA ALA A 231 -8.61 9.85 28.39
C ALA A 231 -9.53 9.53 27.22
N ALA A 232 -9.26 8.45 26.47
CA ALA A 232 -10.13 8.01 25.38
C ALA A 232 -11.56 7.69 25.87
N ASN A 233 -11.69 7.01 27.01
CA ASN A 233 -12.99 6.72 27.61
C ASN A 233 -13.73 8.00 28.00
N ARG A 234 -13.08 8.95 28.70
CA ARG A 234 -13.69 10.23 29.06
C ARG A 234 -14.16 11.01 27.83
N ALA A 235 -13.33 11.06 26.77
CA ALA A 235 -13.67 11.74 25.53
C ALA A 235 -14.92 11.13 24.85
N LEU A 236 -15.12 9.81 24.94
CA LEU A 236 -16.32 9.16 24.42
C LEU A 236 -17.56 9.43 25.29
N ASP A 237 -17.42 9.51 26.61
CA ASP A 237 -18.50 9.94 27.50
C ASP A 237 -18.96 11.36 27.17
N GLU A 238 -18.02 12.31 27.06
CA GLU A 238 -18.28 13.71 26.69
C GLU A 238 -18.83 13.87 25.26
N ALA A 239 -18.51 12.92 24.37
CA ALA A 239 -19.06 12.87 23.03
C ALA A 239 -20.51 12.32 22.98
N GLY A 240 -21.07 11.90 24.10
CA GLY A 240 -22.43 11.36 24.20
C GLY A 240 -22.52 9.88 23.86
N TYR A 241 -21.42 9.13 24.02
CA TYR A 241 -21.36 7.68 23.82
C TYR A 241 -21.06 6.95 25.14
N PRO A 242 -21.88 7.09 26.21
CA PRO A 242 -21.63 6.46 27.49
C PRO A 242 -21.64 4.93 27.38
N ARG A 243 -21.02 4.25 28.35
CA ARG A 243 -21.08 2.78 28.41
C ARG A 243 -22.51 2.30 28.66
N ARG A 244 -22.91 1.27 27.93
CA ARG A 244 -24.20 0.58 28.01
C ARG A 244 -24.03 -0.64 28.92
N ALA A 245 -24.46 -0.53 30.18
CA ALA A 245 -24.30 -1.60 31.17
C ALA A 245 -24.99 -2.91 30.74
N ALA A 246 -26.13 -2.82 30.05
CA ALA A 246 -26.89 -3.97 29.56
C ALA A 246 -26.23 -4.71 28.37
N GLU A 247 -25.21 -4.12 27.73
CA GLU A 247 -24.57 -4.66 26.52
C GLU A 247 -23.08 -4.92 26.78
N GLY A 248 -22.78 -5.67 27.85
CA GLY A 248 -21.40 -6.05 28.17
C GLY A 248 -20.49 -4.86 28.49
N ASN A 249 -21.07 -3.74 28.97
CA ASN A 249 -20.36 -2.50 29.27
C ASN A 249 -19.68 -1.85 28.05
N THR A 250 -20.21 -2.07 26.84
CA THR A 250 -19.73 -1.47 25.58
C THR A 250 -20.39 -0.12 25.30
N ARG A 251 -19.81 0.70 24.40
CA ARG A 251 -20.35 2.03 24.04
C ARG A 251 -21.11 1.99 22.72
N PHE A 252 -20.53 1.31 21.74
CA PHE A 252 -21.08 0.95 20.44
C PHE A 252 -20.13 -0.02 19.76
N SER A 253 -20.64 -0.71 18.76
CA SER A 253 -19.86 -1.57 17.87
C SER A 253 -19.76 -0.95 16.47
N VAL A 254 -18.64 -1.24 15.81
CA VAL A 254 -18.37 -0.93 14.40
C VAL A 254 -17.61 -2.10 13.78
N THR A 255 -17.79 -2.34 12.49
CA THR A 255 -16.95 -3.30 11.76
C THR A 255 -15.62 -2.66 11.36
N LEU A 256 -14.51 -3.24 11.82
CA LEU A 256 -13.19 -2.98 11.26
C LEU A 256 -12.96 -3.91 10.06
N GLN A 257 -12.79 -3.34 8.87
CA GLN A 257 -12.42 -4.10 7.67
C GLN A 257 -10.89 -4.18 7.58
N CYS A 258 -10.40 -5.41 7.49
CA CYS A 258 -8.97 -5.70 7.44
C CYS A 258 -8.62 -6.39 6.13
N THR A 259 -7.43 -6.10 5.62
CA THR A 259 -6.85 -6.90 4.56
C THR A 259 -6.34 -8.22 5.13
N ASN A 260 -6.14 -9.18 4.24
CA ASN A 260 -5.46 -10.44 4.53
C ASN A 260 -4.36 -10.61 3.48
N ASN A 261 -3.11 -10.76 3.92
CA ASN A 261 -1.93 -10.92 3.07
C ASN A 261 -1.67 -9.76 2.10
N ARG A 262 -2.02 -8.52 2.48
CA ARG A 262 -1.73 -7.33 1.67
C ARG A 262 -0.44 -6.62 2.07
N TYR A 263 -0.10 -6.68 3.36
CA TYR A 263 1.14 -6.17 3.94
C TYR A 263 1.49 -6.99 5.18
N VAL A 264 2.75 -6.89 5.61
CA VAL A 264 3.29 -7.70 6.70
C VAL A 264 2.45 -7.53 7.98
N SER A 265 1.97 -8.66 8.52
CA SER A 265 1.18 -8.75 9.75
C SER A 265 -0.15 -7.98 9.75
N ASP A 266 -0.77 -7.77 8.59
CA ASP A 266 -2.04 -7.03 8.50
C ASP A 266 -3.16 -7.57 9.41
N GLU A 267 -3.42 -8.88 9.37
CA GLU A 267 -4.41 -9.52 10.24
C GLU A 267 -4.05 -9.39 11.73
N ASN A 268 -2.80 -9.63 12.10
CA ASN A 268 -2.35 -9.56 13.49
C ASN A 268 -2.45 -8.13 14.06
N ILE A 269 -2.14 -7.11 13.24
CA ILE A 269 -2.32 -5.71 13.62
C ILE A 269 -3.80 -5.43 13.89
N CYS A 270 -4.68 -5.90 13.02
CA CYS A 270 -6.11 -5.75 13.18
C CYS A 270 -6.65 -6.42 14.45
N GLN A 271 -6.27 -7.68 14.70
CA GLN A 271 -6.62 -8.39 15.92
C GLN A 271 -6.13 -7.65 17.17
N ALA A 272 -4.90 -7.13 17.13
CA ALA A 272 -4.36 -6.34 18.22
C ALA A 272 -5.15 -5.05 18.46
N VAL A 273 -5.56 -4.34 17.40
CA VAL A 273 -6.40 -3.13 17.51
C VAL A 273 -7.77 -3.44 18.11
N VAL A 274 -8.40 -4.55 17.73
CA VAL A 274 -9.73 -4.95 18.27
C VAL A 274 -9.66 -5.27 19.77
N ALA A 275 -8.52 -5.74 20.26
CA ALA A 275 -8.32 -6.08 21.67
C ALA A 275 -7.99 -4.87 22.57
N MET A 276 -7.76 -3.68 22.00
CA MET A 276 -7.41 -2.44 22.71
C MET A 276 -8.65 -1.62 23.08
#